data_AF-A0A6L7YJT6-F1
#
_entry.id   AF-A0A6L7YJT6-F1
#
_cell.length_a   1.000
_cell.length_b   1.000
_cell.length_c   1.000
_cell.angle_alpha   90.00
_cell.angle_beta   90.00
_cell.angle_gamma   90.00
#
_symmetry.space_group_name_H-M   'P 1'
#
loop_
_entity.id
_entity.type
_entity.pdbx_description
1 polymer ?
#
loop_
_entity_poly.entity_id
_entity_poly.type
_entity_poly.pdbx_seq_one_letter_code
_entity_poly.pdbx_strand_id
1 'polypeptide(L)'
;VLVPRVVGATRSTEGVRRLPPTVASRIPAGSDAIAVVADALRIAADPGGTAVDGEPEGMAIAGKTGTAEFGIAHADGTYDTHAWYLGWAPYEDPEVAVVVYLEHGIGSRNAAPVAREILEAYAVSERRVESSPRGAP
;
A
#
# COMPACT_ATOMS: atom_id res chain seq x y z
N VAL A 1 13.32 -0.61 8.28
CA VAL A 1 12.92 -1.50 7.15
C VAL A 1 12.96 -2.93 7.63
N LEU A 2 11.87 -3.66 7.41
CA LEU A 2 11.76 -5.09 7.75
C LEU A 2 12.07 -5.93 6.51
N VAL A 3 12.53 -7.17 6.72
CA VAL A 3 12.61 -8.16 5.64
C VAL A 3 11.19 -8.68 5.34
N PRO A 4 10.66 -8.49 4.11
CA PRO A 4 9.37 -9.06 3.73
C PRO A 4 9.40 -10.59 3.81
N ARG A 5 8.29 -11.19 4.23
CA ARG A 5 8.15 -12.64 4.30
C ARG A 5 6.73 -13.07 3.98
N VAL A 6 6.62 -14.30 3.46
CA VAL A 6 5.33 -14.97 3.25
C VAL A 6 5.03 -15.96 4.37
N VAL A 7 6.06 -16.56 4.98
CA VAL A 7 5.89 -17.61 6.01
C VAL A 7 5.90 -16.99 7.41
N GLY A 8 4.78 -17.09 8.15
CA GLY A 8 4.69 -16.65 9.54
C GLY A 8 5.10 -17.70 10.58
N ALA A 9 4.91 -18.98 10.28
CA ALA A 9 5.28 -20.09 11.15
C ALA A 9 5.40 -21.42 10.37
N THR A 10 6.17 -22.36 10.91
CA THR A 10 6.16 -23.76 10.48
C THR A 10 5.57 -24.64 11.59
N ARG A 11 4.90 -25.73 11.22
CA ARG A 11 4.36 -26.72 12.16
C ARG A 11 4.91 -28.10 11.81
N SER A 12 5.46 -28.79 12.79
CA SER A 12 5.92 -30.18 12.69
C SER A 12 5.40 -31.02 13.87
N THR A 13 5.72 -32.30 13.90
CA THR A 13 5.47 -33.19 15.04
C THR A 13 6.16 -32.72 16.33
N GLU A 14 7.19 -31.87 16.21
CA GLU A 14 7.95 -31.30 17.33
C GLU A 14 7.35 -29.98 17.85
N GLY A 15 6.35 -29.42 17.15
CA GLY A 15 5.64 -28.22 17.58
C GLY A 15 5.54 -27.13 16.51
N VAL A 16 5.24 -25.90 16.96
CA VAL A 16 5.08 -24.72 16.11
C VAL A 16 6.27 -23.78 16.29
N ARG A 17 6.96 -23.45 15.20
CA ARG A 17 8.03 -22.44 15.19
C ARG A 17 7.55 -21.19 14.49
N ARG A 18 7.35 -20.11 15.24
CA ARG A 18 7.02 -18.77 14.68
C ARG A 18 8.29 -18.08 14.19
N LEU A 19 8.14 -17.28 13.13
CA LEU A 19 9.23 -16.50 12.54
C LEU A 19 8.94 -15.00 12.77
N PRO A 20 9.58 -14.36 13.77
CA PRO A 20 9.32 -12.96 14.10
C PRO A 20 9.92 -12.00 13.05
N PRO A 21 9.48 -10.73 13.00
CA PRO A 21 10.03 -9.71 12.09
C PRO A 21 11.53 -9.52 12.28
N THR A 22 12.26 -9.47 11.17
CA THR A 22 13.69 -9.17 11.16
C THR A 22 13.92 -7.79 10.57
N VAL A 23 14.67 -6.96 11.27
CA VAL A 23 15.09 -5.63 10.79
C VAL A 23 16.19 -5.82 9.74
N ALA A 24 15.94 -5.38 8.51
CA ALA A 24 16.93 -5.38 7.43
C ALA A 24 17.87 -4.18 7.54
N SER A 25 17.31 -3.00 7.77
CA SER A 25 18.04 -1.74 7.85
C SER A 25 17.22 -0.66 8.56
N ARG A 26 17.87 0.45 8.90
CA ARG A 26 17.23 1.67 9.38
C ARG A 26 17.39 2.75 8.32
N ILE A 27 16.33 3.51 8.08
CA ILE A 27 16.39 4.67 7.19
C ILE A 27 17.23 5.73 7.89
N PRO A 28 18.23 6.35 7.24
CA PRO A 28 19.06 7.39 7.85
C PRO A 28 18.32 8.74 7.87
N ALA A 29 17.12 8.77 8.46
CA ALA A 29 16.26 9.93 8.60
C ALA A 29 15.63 9.95 9.99
N GLY A 30 15.46 11.15 10.55
CA GLY A 30 14.74 11.34 11.82
C GLY A 30 13.24 11.11 11.67
N SER A 31 12.56 10.88 12.80
CA SER A 31 11.10 10.74 12.84
C SER A 31 10.38 11.91 12.21
N ASP A 32 10.88 13.13 12.39
CA ASP A 32 10.26 14.35 11.88
C ASP A 32 10.28 14.39 10.34
N ALA A 33 11.38 13.96 9.73
CA ALA A 33 11.47 13.87 8.27
C ALA A 33 10.53 12.78 7.72
N ILE A 34 10.39 11.66 8.44
CA ILE A 34 9.44 10.60 8.07
C ILE A 34 7.99 11.11 8.20
N ALA A 35 7.68 11.86 9.26
CA ALA A 35 6.36 12.45 9.46
C ALA A 35 6.00 13.43 8.35
N VAL A 36 6.93 14.32 7.96
CA VAL A 36 6.72 15.25 6.83
C VAL A 36 6.42 14.50 5.52
N VAL A 37 7.10 13.39 5.27
CA VAL A 37 6.84 12.56 4.08
C VAL A 37 5.46 11.90 4.17
N ALA A 38 5.09 11.38 5.35
CA ALA A 38 3.77 10.81 5.58
C ALA A 38 2.65 11.84 5.36
N ASP A 39 2.80 13.06 5.91
CA ASP A 39 1.85 14.15 5.71
C ASP A 39 1.75 14.56 4.23
N ALA A 40 2.87 14.63 3.51
CA ALA A 40 2.86 14.94 2.08
C ALA A 40 2.11 13.88 1.25
N LEU A 41 2.23 12.61 1.64
CA LEU A 41 1.51 11.50 1.02
C LEU A 41 0.03 11.47 1.41
N ARG A 42 -0.32 11.91 2.63
CA ARG A 42 -1.71 12.16 3.04
C ARG A 42 -2.35 13.24 2.16
N ILE A 43 -1.68 14.38 2.00
CA ILE A 43 -2.15 15.49 1.15
C ILE A 43 -2.33 15.04 -0.30
N ALA A 44 -1.45 14.17 -0.81
CA ALA A 44 -1.60 13.63 -2.15
C ALA A 44 -2.86 12.76 -2.33
N ALA A 45 -3.40 12.19 -1.26
CA ALA A 45 -4.64 11.41 -1.24
C ALA A 45 -5.88 12.23 -0.84
N ASP A 46 -5.72 13.45 -0.32
CA ASP A 46 -6.84 14.36 -0.06
C ASP A 46 -7.55 14.82 -1.35
N PRO A 47 -8.79 15.36 -1.26
CA PRO A 47 -9.49 15.93 -2.39
C PRO A 47 -8.63 16.95 -3.18
N GLY A 48 -8.48 16.71 -4.48
CA GLY A 48 -7.63 17.51 -5.38
C GLY A 48 -6.18 16.99 -5.50
N GLY A 49 -5.79 16.03 -4.67
CA GLY A 49 -4.54 15.29 -4.79
C GLY A 49 -4.58 14.21 -5.87
N THR A 50 -3.41 13.85 -6.40
CA THR A 50 -3.31 12.86 -7.50
C THR A 50 -3.63 11.43 -7.10
N ALA A 51 -3.56 11.10 -5.80
CA ALA A 51 -3.76 9.77 -5.25
C ALA A 51 -5.16 9.59 -4.63
N VAL A 52 -6.04 10.59 -4.76
CA VAL A 52 -7.39 10.62 -4.15
C VAL A 52 -8.23 9.38 -4.49
N ASP A 53 -8.12 8.88 -5.72
CA ASP A 53 -8.88 7.72 -6.17
C ASP A 53 -8.45 6.39 -5.52
N GLY A 54 -7.38 6.42 -4.71
CA GLY A 54 -6.94 5.28 -3.90
C GLY A 54 -7.55 5.21 -2.51
N GLU A 55 -8.24 6.25 -2.03
CA GLU A 55 -8.79 6.32 -0.67
C GLU A 55 -10.16 5.60 -0.56
N PRO A 56 -10.29 4.57 0.29
CA PRO A 56 -11.58 3.96 0.61
C PRO A 56 -12.46 4.87 1.48
N GLU A 57 -13.77 4.70 1.39
CA GLU A 57 -14.69 5.40 2.29
C GLU A 57 -14.42 5.01 3.76
N GLY A 58 -14.19 6.02 4.60
CA GLY A 58 -13.99 5.85 6.04
C GLY A 58 -12.61 5.31 6.46
N MET A 59 -11.64 5.23 5.54
CA MET A 59 -10.27 4.80 5.83
C MET A 59 -9.29 5.79 5.20
N ALA A 60 -8.77 6.71 6.01
CA ALA A 60 -7.76 7.65 5.57
C ALA A 60 -6.48 6.91 5.16
N ILE A 61 -5.83 7.39 4.10
CA ILE A 61 -4.60 6.79 3.57
C ILE A 61 -3.49 7.83 3.37
N ALA A 62 -2.26 7.33 3.29
CA ALA A 62 -1.16 8.02 2.63
C ALA A 62 -0.85 7.31 1.30
N GLY A 63 -0.79 8.06 0.20
CA GLY A 63 -0.71 7.48 -1.14
C GLY A 63 0.15 8.28 -2.11
N LYS A 64 0.71 7.58 -3.10
CA LYS A 64 1.42 8.18 -4.23
C LYS A 64 1.12 7.46 -5.53
N THR A 65 0.90 8.25 -6.56
CA THR A 65 0.83 7.80 -7.95
C THR A 65 2.17 7.91 -8.67
N GLY A 66 2.39 7.01 -9.63
CA GLY A 66 3.44 7.09 -10.64
C GLY A 66 2.88 6.78 -12.02
N THR A 67 3.42 7.41 -13.06
CA THR A 67 3.11 7.12 -14.46
C THR A 67 4.42 7.20 -15.21
N ALA A 68 4.89 6.06 -15.71
CA ALA A 68 6.22 5.92 -16.30
C ALA A 68 6.09 5.62 -17.79
N GLU A 69 6.67 6.45 -18.63
CA GLU A 69 6.76 6.23 -20.07
C GLU A 69 7.63 5.01 -20.38
N PHE A 70 7.28 4.25 -21.42
CA PHE A 70 8.08 3.13 -21.90
C PHE A 70 7.95 2.94 -23.42
N GLY A 71 8.86 2.16 -23.98
CA GLY A 71 8.84 1.82 -25.41
C GLY A 71 9.40 2.91 -26.33
N ILE A 72 8.95 2.89 -27.59
CA ILE A 72 9.36 3.86 -28.62
C ILE A 72 8.31 4.97 -28.64
N ALA A 73 8.78 6.22 -28.81
CA ALA A 73 7.89 7.35 -28.98
C ALA A 73 6.95 7.14 -30.17
N HIS A 74 5.68 7.49 -29.99
CA HIS A 74 4.70 7.59 -31.05
C HIS A 74 5.07 8.73 -32.01
N ALA A 75 4.44 8.77 -33.19
CA ALA A 75 4.72 9.79 -34.19
C ALA A 75 4.42 11.23 -33.71
N ASP A 76 3.58 11.38 -32.70
CA ASP A 76 3.24 12.66 -32.05
C ASP A 76 4.17 13.02 -30.88
N GLY A 77 5.19 12.19 -30.61
CA GLY A 77 6.16 12.39 -29.53
C GLY A 77 5.69 11.92 -28.15
N THR A 78 4.48 11.35 -28.04
CA THR A 78 4.01 10.73 -26.80
C THR A 78 4.57 9.32 -26.63
N TYR A 79 4.46 8.76 -25.43
CA TYR A 79 4.85 7.38 -25.13
C TYR A 79 3.68 6.62 -24.52
N ASP A 80 3.70 5.30 -24.67
CA ASP A 80 2.89 4.44 -23.81
C ASP A 80 3.39 4.55 -22.36
N THR A 81 2.51 4.29 -21.40
CA THR A 81 2.82 4.47 -19.97
C THR A 81 2.44 3.25 -19.14
N HIS A 82 3.15 3.04 -18.03
CA HIS A 82 2.75 2.11 -16.97
C HIS A 82 2.18 2.85 -15.77
N ALA A 83 1.16 2.27 -15.14
CA ALA A 83 0.49 2.84 -13.99
C ALA A 83 1.08 2.26 -12.69
N TRP A 84 1.44 3.15 -11.77
CA TRP A 84 1.87 2.77 -10.42
C TRP A 84 1.01 3.46 -9.37
N TYR A 85 0.71 2.72 -8.31
CA TYR A 85 0.19 3.24 -7.07
C TYR A 85 0.91 2.59 -5.88
N LEU A 86 1.20 3.40 -4.87
CA LEU A 86 1.78 3.01 -3.59
C LEU A 86 0.94 3.67 -2.51
N GLY A 87 0.61 2.94 -1.45
CA GLY A 87 0.03 3.56 -0.26
C GLY A 87 0.01 2.65 0.95
N TRP A 88 -0.36 3.22 2.09
CA TRP A 88 -0.67 2.47 3.30
C TRP A 88 -1.92 3.00 3.98
N ALA A 89 -2.53 2.15 4.79
CA ALA A 89 -3.75 2.43 5.51
C ALA A 89 -3.81 1.64 6.84
N PRO A 90 -4.57 2.14 7.84
CA PRO A 90 -4.99 3.53 8.00
C PRO A 90 -3.81 4.52 8.02
N TYR A 91 -4.08 5.82 7.84
CA TYR A 91 -3.05 6.85 7.88
C TYR A 91 -2.42 6.97 9.28
N GLU A 92 -3.27 7.00 10.31
CA GLU A 92 -2.90 7.30 11.70
C GLU A 92 -2.18 6.14 12.39
N ASP A 93 -2.63 4.91 12.11
CA ASP A 93 -2.01 3.67 12.60
C ASP A 93 -1.88 2.68 11.44
N PRO A 94 -0.77 2.71 10.69
CA PRO A 94 -0.62 1.91 9.47
C PRO A 94 -0.57 0.40 9.74
N GLU A 95 -1.53 -0.32 9.18
CA GLU A 95 -1.66 -1.79 9.33
C GLU A 95 -1.31 -2.54 8.04
N VAL A 96 -1.60 -1.96 6.88
CA VAL A 96 -1.39 -2.57 5.57
C VAL A 96 -0.72 -1.58 4.61
N ALA A 97 0.20 -2.08 3.79
CA ALA A 97 0.78 -1.35 2.66
C ALA A 97 0.44 -2.06 1.34
N VAL A 98 0.13 -1.28 0.31
CA VAL A 98 -0.24 -1.77 -1.03
C VAL A 98 0.64 -1.13 -2.09
N VAL A 99 1.02 -1.94 -3.08
CA VAL A 99 1.62 -1.48 -4.33
C VAL A 99 0.85 -2.10 -5.48
N VAL A 100 0.38 -1.27 -6.40
CA VAL A 100 -0.29 -1.70 -7.64
C VAL A 100 0.56 -1.26 -8.81
N TYR A 101 0.84 -2.22 -9.70
CA TYR A 101 1.48 -2.00 -10.98
C TYR A 101 0.58 -2.54 -12.07
N LEU A 102 0.28 -1.72 -13.07
CA LEU A 102 -0.43 -2.13 -14.27
C LEU A 102 0.41 -1.77 -15.49
N GLU A 103 0.65 -2.78 -16.32
CA GLU A 103 1.12 -2.55 -17.68
C GLU A 103 0.05 -1.78 -18.45
N HIS A 104 0.45 -0.75 -19.20
CA HIS A 104 -0.43 0.19 -19.89
C HIS A 104 -1.45 0.92 -18.99
N GLY A 105 -1.15 2.17 -18.61
CA GLY A 105 -2.11 3.03 -17.95
C GLY A 105 -1.51 4.22 -17.19
N ILE A 106 -2.39 4.95 -16.52
CA ILE A 106 -2.07 6.14 -15.73
C ILE A 106 -2.27 5.82 -14.25
N GLY A 107 -1.30 6.18 -13.41
CA GLY A 107 -1.31 5.89 -11.97
C GLY A 107 -2.59 6.32 -11.26
N SER A 108 -3.03 7.55 -11.49
CA SER A 108 -4.24 8.10 -10.87
C SER A 108 -5.54 7.48 -11.39
N ARG A 109 -5.62 7.20 -12.70
CA ARG A 109 -6.88 6.75 -13.32
C ARG A 109 -7.07 5.23 -13.30
N ASN A 110 -5.99 4.47 -13.21
CA ASN A 110 -6.00 3.02 -13.35
C ASN A 110 -5.50 2.31 -12.08
N ALA A 111 -4.31 2.65 -11.59
CA ALA A 111 -3.73 1.94 -10.45
C ALA A 111 -4.34 2.37 -9.10
N ALA A 112 -4.71 3.65 -8.93
CA ALA A 112 -5.29 4.14 -7.69
C ALA A 112 -6.66 3.49 -7.37
N PRO A 113 -7.64 3.42 -8.30
CA PRO A 113 -8.91 2.73 -8.02
C PRO A 113 -8.73 1.25 -7.64
N VAL A 114 -7.76 0.55 -8.26
CA VAL A 114 -7.45 -0.84 -7.89
C VAL A 114 -6.89 -0.94 -6.48
N ALA A 115 -6.03 0.00 -6.07
CA ALA A 115 -5.55 0.05 -4.69
C ALA A 115 -6.69 0.28 -3.70
N ARG A 116 -7.65 1.16 -4.03
CA ARG A 116 -8.85 1.38 -3.22
C ARG A 116 -9.64 0.08 -3.03
N GLU A 117 -9.93 -0.65 -4.11
CA GLU A 117 -10.68 -1.91 -4.04
C GLU A 117 -9.98 -2.96 -3.16
N ILE A 118 -8.64 -3.03 -3.21
CA ILE A 118 -7.85 -3.91 -2.34
C ILE A 118 -8.01 -3.51 -0.86
N LEU A 119 -7.92 -2.21 -0.56
CA LEU A 119 -8.04 -1.70 0.80
C LEU A 119 -9.47 -1.83 1.35
N GLU A 120 -10.50 -1.65 0.52
CA GLU A 120 -11.90 -1.93 0.87
C GLU A 120 -12.10 -3.40 1.23
N ALA A 121 -11.54 -4.31 0.43
CA ALA A 121 -11.59 -5.75 0.70
C ALA A 121 -10.87 -6.11 2.01
N TYR A 122 -9.73 -5.49 2.29
CA TYR A 122 -9.00 -5.63 3.56
C TYR A 122 -9.85 -5.16 4.75
N ALA A 123 -10.48 -3.99 4.66
CA ALA A 123 -11.34 -3.48 5.72
C ALA A 123 -12.51 -4.45 6.05
N VAL A 124 -13.07 -5.11 5.02
CA VAL A 124 -14.10 -6.14 5.20
C VAL A 124 -13.53 -7.40 5.86
N SER A 125 -12.32 -7.83 5.53
CA SER A 125 -11.72 -9.03 6.13
C SER A 125 -11.45 -8.85 7.62
N GLU A 126 -10.92 -7.70 8.03
CA GLU A 126 -10.64 -7.43 9.45
C GLU A 126 -11.91 -7.44 10.30
N ARG A 127 -13.01 -6.82 9.81
CA ARG A 127 -14.32 -6.88 10.49
C ARG A 127 -14.86 -8.32 10.65
N ARG A 128 -14.58 -9.21 9.69
CA ARG A 128 -14.97 -10.62 9.78
C ARG A 128 -14.11 -11.41 10.77
N VAL A 129 -12.83 -11.07 10.90
CA VAL A 129 -11.96 -11.69 11.90
C VAL A 129 -12.39 -11.29 13.31
N GLU A 130 -12.64 -10.00 13.54
CA GLU A 130 -13.08 -9.48 14.85
C GLU A 130 -14.45 -10.04 15.28
N SER A 131 -15.39 -10.20 14.34
CA SER A 131 -16.72 -10.76 14.63
C SER A 131 -16.76 -12.30 14.76
N SER A 132 -15.64 -12.99 14.51
CA SER A 132 -15.54 -14.44 14.66
C SER A 132 -15.40 -14.81 16.15
N PRO A 133 -16.16 -15.80 16.68
CA PRO A 133 -16.13 -16.17 18.10
C PRO A 133 -14.79 -16.79 18.58
N ARG A 134 -13.74 -16.78 17.74
CA ARG A 134 -12.38 -17.21 18.07
C ARG A 134 -11.50 -16.10 18.67
N GLY A 135 -12.05 -14.88 18.84
CA GLY A 135 -11.35 -13.72 19.42
C GLY A 135 -11.49 -13.54 20.94
N ALA A 136 -12.13 -14.45 21.67
CA ALA A 136 -12.05 -14.43 23.13
C ALA A 136 -10.71 -15.05 23.59
N PRO A 137 -9.95 -14.39 24.49
CA PRO A 137 -8.65 -14.87 24.96
C PRO A 137 -8.71 -16.26 25.60
#